data_AF-A0A3C0DY22-F1
#
_entry.id   AF-A0A3C0DY22-F1
#
_cell.length_a   1.000
_cell.length_b   1.000
_cell.length_c   1.000
_cell.angle_alpha   90.00
_cell.angle_beta   90.00
_cell.angle_gamma   90.00
#
_symmetry.space_group_name_H-M   'P 1'
#
loop_
_entity.id
_entity.type
_entity.pdbx_description
1 polymer ?
#
loop_
_entity_poly.entity_id
_entity_poly.type
_entity_poly.pdbx_seq_one_letter_code
_entity_poly.pdbx_strand_id
1 'polypeptide(L)'
;MGLLVLSLTLCAGCGQTTFTTTGFGEDVVAEAYGEVLTWDSLAQRVPDALGLEDSAAFAERLIDRWMREQVMLAQADAQLKEERTSLNAALEAYRKSLLINTYETRYVESRLDTDVDDREVLAYYEDHAELFTLHDHAVRVLYMHLPDPESSAIALGAPWTKRDTRAWDKEVDQLKAWLTAADSMSIPLLERWCMEHGAVHHV
;
A
#
# COMPACT_ATOMS: atom_id res chain seq x y z
N MET A 1 -41.49 61.41 49.70
CA MET A 1 -40.02 61.62 49.75
C MET A 1 -39.43 60.41 50.45
N GLY A 2 -38.83 59.40 49.82
CA GLY A 2 -38.41 59.24 48.43
C GLY A 2 -38.31 57.73 48.10
N LEU A 3 -38.40 57.45 46.81
CA LEU A 3 -38.09 56.17 46.18
C LEU A 3 -36.61 55.83 46.38
N LEU A 4 -36.28 54.55 46.62
CA LEU A 4 -34.95 54.02 46.37
C LEU A 4 -35.08 52.72 45.56
N VAL A 5 -34.79 52.88 44.27
CA VAL A 5 -34.79 51.87 43.22
C VAL A 5 -33.55 50.99 43.40
N LEU A 6 -33.73 49.68 43.53
CA LEU A 6 -32.64 48.69 43.52
C LEU A 6 -32.33 48.36 42.05
N SER A 7 -31.27 48.96 41.51
CA SER A 7 -30.83 48.73 40.14
C SER A 7 -30.17 47.36 39.96
N LEU A 8 -30.71 46.62 39.01
CA LEU A 8 -30.20 45.38 38.43
C LEU A 8 -28.92 45.68 37.60
N THR A 9 -27.78 45.13 37.97
CA THR A 9 -26.54 45.21 37.15
C THR A 9 -26.28 43.87 36.48
N LEU A 10 -26.73 43.76 35.23
CA LEU A 10 -26.41 42.67 34.30
C LEU A 10 -24.97 42.89 33.80
N CYS A 11 -24.03 42.04 34.19
CA CYS A 11 -22.71 41.99 33.57
C CYS A 11 -22.80 41.16 32.29
N ALA A 12 -22.96 41.83 31.15
CA ALA A 12 -22.75 41.23 29.84
C ALA A 12 -21.26 41.29 29.52
N GLY A 13 -20.55 40.17 29.68
CA GLY A 13 -19.19 40.00 29.17
C GLY A 13 -19.23 39.76 27.66
N CYS A 14 -18.82 40.75 26.86
CA CYS A 14 -18.46 40.54 25.46
C CYS A 14 -16.98 40.14 25.41
N GLY A 15 -16.70 38.88 25.06
CA GLY A 15 -15.37 38.45 24.63
C GLY A 15 -15.10 39.00 23.23
N GLN A 16 -14.05 39.81 23.07
CA GLN A 16 -13.62 40.33 21.78
C GLN A 16 -12.89 39.23 21.01
N THR A 17 -13.48 38.75 19.92
CA THR A 17 -12.78 38.03 18.86
C THR A 17 -12.06 39.05 18.00
N THR A 18 -10.76 39.21 18.20
CA THR A 18 -9.89 39.97 17.28
C THR A 18 -9.74 39.17 15.99
N PHE A 19 -10.47 39.53 14.95
CA PHE A 19 -10.16 39.12 13.58
C PHE A 19 -8.90 39.88 13.14
N THR A 20 -7.74 39.24 13.16
CA THR A 20 -6.55 39.74 12.48
C THR A 20 -6.69 39.49 10.99
N THR A 21 -6.52 40.53 10.18
CA THR A 21 -6.44 40.44 8.72
C THR A 21 -5.08 39.83 8.35
N THR A 22 -4.99 38.50 8.37
CA THR A 22 -3.88 37.72 7.82
C THR A 22 -4.12 37.50 6.32
N GLY A 23 -3.05 37.29 5.53
CA GLY A 23 -3.18 37.08 4.09
C GLY A 23 -3.98 35.80 3.78
N PHE A 24 -4.64 35.75 2.61
CA PHE A 24 -5.29 34.52 2.12
C PHE A 24 -4.29 33.35 2.19
N GLY A 25 -4.55 32.37 3.07
CA GLY A 25 -3.70 31.17 3.29
C GLY A 25 -3.19 31.00 4.73
N GLU A 26 -2.92 32.11 5.43
CA GLU A 26 -2.47 32.12 6.84
C GLU A 26 -3.63 32.10 7.84
N ASP A 27 -4.86 32.22 7.34
CA ASP A 27 -6.06 32.20 8.17
C ASP A 27 -6.16 30.90 8.97
N VAL A 28 -6.59 31.04 10.22
CA VAL A 28 -6.72 29.92 11.15
C VAL A 28 -7.97 29.12 10.83
N VAL A 29 -7.79 27.83 10.59
CA VAL A 29 -8.86 26.84 10.41
C VAL A 29 -9.31 26.28 11.75
N ALA A 30 -8.35 25.91 12.59
CA ALA A 30 -8.59 25.31 13.90
C ALA A 30 -7.39 25.59 14.82
N GLU A 31 -7.65 25.68 16.12
CA GLU A 31 -6.62 25.82 17.16
C GLU A 31 -6.93 24.83 18.29
N ALA A 32 -5.91 24.09 18.74
CA ALA A 32 -6.04 23.14 19.83
C ALA A 32 -4.72 23.03 20.60
N TYR A 33 -4.78 23.14 21.94
CA TYR A 33 -3.62 23.01 22.84
C TYR A 33 -2.41 23.91 22.49
N GLY A 34 -2.66 25.07 21.87
CA GLY A 34 -1.61 26.03 21.47
C GLY A 34 -1.03 25.78 20.08
N GLU A 35 -1.43 24.69 19.40
CA GLU A 35 -1.10 24.43 18.00
C GLU A 35 -2.19 24.97 17.07
N VAL A 36 -1.78 25.51 15.93
CA VAL A 36 -2.65 26.19 14.97
C VAL A 36 -2.62 25.48 13.62
N LEU A 37 -3.80 25.19 13.09
CA LEU A 37 -3.98 24.65 11.75
C LEU A 37 -4.37 25.76 10.78
N THR A 38 -3.54 26.02 9.77
CA THR A 38 -3.79 27.04 8.74
C THR A 38 -4.47 26.46 7.50
N TRP A 39 -5.14 27.32 6.71
CA TRP A 39 -5.77 26.91 5.46
C TRP A 39 -4.77 26.36 4.44
N ASP A 40 -3.57 26.93 4.35
CA ASP A 40 -2.51 26.41 3.46
C ASP A 40 -2.06 25.00 3.84
N SER A 41 -1.85 24.76 5.13
CA SER A 41 -1.46 23.44 5.64
C SER A 41 -2.57 22.41 5.39
N LEU A 42 -3.84 22.85 5.44
CA LEU A 42 -4.97 22.01 5.09
C LEU A 42 -4.97 21.70 3.58
N ALA A 43 -4.84 22.72 2.73
CA ALA A 43 -4.87 22.61 1.28
C ALA A 43 -3.79 21.67 0.73
N GLN A 44 -2.56 21.72 1.24
CA GLN A 44 -1.48 20.81 0.82
C GLN A 44 -1.76 19.32 1.09
N ARG A 45 -2.70 19.01 1.97
CA ARG A 45 -3.08 17.64 2.33
C ARG A 45 -4.37 17.17 1.66
N VAL A 46 -5.13 18.07 1.03
CA VAL A 46 -6.34 17.72 0.27
C VAL A 46 -5.95 17.45 -1.18
N PRO A 47 -6.30 16.28 -1.76
CA PRO A 47 -6.01 16.01 -3.16
C PRO A 47 -6.80 16.93 -4.12
N ASP A 48 -6.14 17.48 -5.13
CA ASP A 48 -6.75 18.37 -6.14
C ASP A 48 -7.77 17.66 -7.06
N ALA A 49 -7.78 16.32 -7.09
CA ALA A 49 -8.62 15.52 -7.98
C ALA A 49 -10.07 15.32 -7.48
N LEU A 50 -10.44 15.90 -6.33
CA LEU A 50 -11.75 15.71 -5.70
C LEU A 50 -12.78 16.74 -6.18
N GLY A 51 -14.06 16.34 -6.23
CA GLY A 51 -15.18 17.26 -6.43
C GLY A 51 -15.35 18.21 -5.24
N LEU A 52 -16.14 19.28 -5.40
CA LEU A 52 -16.32 20.29 -4.33
C LEU A 52 -16.88 19.70 -3.04
N GLU A 53 -17.93 18.87 -3.13
CA GLU A 53 -18.57 18.24 -1.97
C GLU A 53 -17.62 17.24 -1.27
N ASP A 54 -16.93 16.42 -2.05
CA ASP A 54 -15.97 15.43 -1.53
C ASP A 54 -14.75 16.10 -0.88
N SER A 55 -14.29 17.22 -1.46
CA SER A 55 -13.18 18.01 -0.92
C SER A 55 -13.55 18.62 0.44
N ALA A 56 -14.76 19.17 0.57
CA ALA A 56 -15.24 19.73 1.83
C ALA A 56 -15.37 18.64 2.92
N ALA A 57 -15.97 17.50 2.59
CA ALA A 57 -16.09 16.37 3.51
C ALA A 57 -14.73 15.74 3.87
N PHE A 58 -13.75 15.79 2.96
CA PHE A 58 -12.37 15.37 3.24
C PHE A 58 -11.68 16.35 4.20
N ALA A 59 -11.83 17.65 3.96
CA ALA A 59 -11.29 18.71 4.82
C ALA A 59 -11.82 18.60 6.25
N GLU A 60 -13.13 18.43 6.45
CA GLU A 60 -13.72 18.20 7.78
C GLU A 60 -13.11 16.99 8.49
N ARG A 61 -12.99 15.86 7.79
CA ARG A 61 -12.38 14.64 8.36
C ARG A 61 -10.92 14.85 8.73
N LEU A 62 -10.19 15.66 7.98
CA LEU A 62 -8.80 15.98 8.26
C LEU A 62 -8.67 16.88 9.50
N ILE A 63 -9.53 17.90 9.63
CA ILE A 63 -9.59 18.78 10.80
C ILE A 63 -9.93 17.97 12.05
N ASP A 64 -10.95 17.11 11.97
CA ASP A 64 -11.40 16.27 13.08
C ASP A 64 -10.34 15.24 13.52
N ARG A 65 -9.63 14.63 12.55
CA ARG A 65 -8.47 13.77 12.86
C ARG A 65 -7.35 14.55 13.54
N TRP A 66 -7.00 15.72 13.00
CA TRP A 66 -5.95 16.56 13.56
C TRP A 66 -6.29 16.99 15.00
N MET A 67 -7.54 17.36 15.29
CA MET A 67 -7.97 17.70 16.66
C MET A 67 -7.81 16.51 17.61
N ARG A 68 -8.20 15.30 17.20
CA ARG A 68 -7.99 14.09 18.02
C ARG A 68 -6.51 13.82 18.25
N GLU A 69 -5.67 14.00 17.24
CA GLU A 69 -4.23 13.87 17.38
C GLU A 69 -3.69 14.86 18.42
N GLN A 70 -4.12 16.13 18.39
CA GLN A 70 -3.68 17.12 19.39
C GLN A 70 -4.12 16.75 20.82
N VAL A 71 -5.34 16.24 21.01
CA VAL A 71 -5.80 15.73 22.32
C VAL A 71 -4.91 14.59 22.80
N MET A 72 -4.59 13.64 21.93
CA MET A 72 -3.75 12.49 22.27
C MET A 72 -2.32 12.92 22.59
N LEU A 73 -1.75 13.85 21.81
CA LEU A 73 -0.42 14.40 22.06
C LEU A 73 -0.34 15.13 23.38
N ALA A 74 -1.32 15.98 23.70
CA ALA A 74 -1.39 16.68 24.98
C ALA A 74 -1.46 15.71 26.16
N GLN A 75 -2.22 14.62 26.03
CA GLN A 75 -2.30 13.58 27.06
C GLN A 75 -0.99 12.81 27.20
N ALA A 76 -0.37 12.42 26.08
CA ALA A 76 0.92 11.74 26.06
C ALA A 76 2.00 12.60 26.70
N ASP A 77 2.04 13.90 26.39
CA ASP A 77 2.99 14.86 26.97
C ASP A 77 2.82 15.02 28.48
N ALA A 78 1.59 14.94 28.98
CA ALA A 78 1.29 15.01 30.40
C ALA A 78 1.71 13.74 31.15
N GLN A 79 1.54 12.56 30.54
CA GLN A 79 1.78 11.27 31.17
C GLN A 79 3.22 10.76 31.03
N LEU A 80 3.86 10.95 29.87
CA LEU A 80 5.16 10.35 29.54
C LEU A 80 6.37 11.17 30.01
N LYS A 81 6.23 11.93 31.10
CA LYS A 81 7.28 12.85 31.57
C LYS A 81 8.59 12.14 31.94
N GLU A 82 8.49 10.92 32.45
CA GLU A 82 9.65 10.13 32.87
C GLU A 82 10.40 9.55 31.66
N GLU A 83 9.66 9.16 30.62
CA GLU A 83 10.17 8.59 29.37
C GLU A 83 10.68 9.65 28.38
N ARG A 84 10.41 10.94 28.61
CA ARG A 84 10.88 12.04 27.73
C ARG A 84 12.37 11.96 27.42
N THR A 85 13.19 11.61 28.40
CA THR A 85 14.65 11.56 28.22
C THR A 85 15.06 10.43 27.27
N SER A 86 14.48 9.23 27.44
CA SER A 86 14.78 8.10 26.55
C SER A 86 14.21 8.31 25.15
N LEU A 87 13.02 8.91 25.05
CA LEU A 87 12.42 9.28 23.77
C LEU A 87 13.28 10.31 23.02
N ASN A 88 13.74 11.36 23.70
CA ASN A 88 14.62 12.36 23.10
C ASN A 88 15.95 11.75 22.63
N ALA A 89 16.52 10.82 23.39
CA ALA A 89 17.71 10.10 22.97
C ALA A 89 17.45 9.25 21.70
N ALA A 90 16.29 8.60 21.61
CA ALA A 90 15.89 7.84 20.42
C ALA A 90 15.65 8.76 19.20
N LEU A 91 15.01 9.91 19.39
CA LEU A 91 14.81 10.92 18.34
C LEU A 91 16.15 11.46 17.83
N GLU A 92 17.10 11.72 18.72
CA GLU A 92 18.45 12.16 18.34
C GLU A 92 19.21 11.08 17.58
N ALA A 93 19.11 9.80 18.00
CA ALA A 93 19.70 8.68 17.28
C ALA A 93 19.09 8.53 15.88
N TYR A 94 17.77 8.66 15.77
CA TYR A 94 17.05 8.60 14.50
C TYR A 94 17.45 9.76 13.58
N ARG A 95 17.48 10.99 14.09
CA ARG A 95 17.92 12.19 13.36
C ARG A 95 19.33 12.02 12.81
N LYS A 96 20.28 11.54 13.63
CA LYS A 96 21.66 11.28 13.20
C LYS A 96 21.71 10.24 12.08
N SER A 97 20.98 9.15 12.24
CA SER A 97 20.92 8.07 11.25
C SER A 97 20.35 8.56 9.92
N LEU A 98 19.27 9.35 9.97
CA LEU A 98 18.66 9.94 8.78
C LEU A 98 19.63 10.90 8.06
N LEU A 99 20.35 11.73 8.82
CA LEU A 99 21.31 12.68 8.26
C LEU A 99 22.49 11.97 7.60
N ILE A 100 23.05 10.96 8.25
CA ILE A 100 24.16 10.16 7.72
C ILE A 100 23.73 9.47 6.43
N ASN A 101 22.62 8.73 6.45
CA ASN A 101 22.13 8.01 5.28
C ASN A 101 21.84 8.98 4.11
N THR A 102 21.17 10.10 4.39
CA THR A 102 20.89 11.11 3.35
C THR A 102 22.19 11.66 2.75
N TYR A 103 23.20 11.93 3.58
CA TYR A 103 24.50 12.40 3.11
C TYR A 103 25.25 11.33 2.30
N GLU A 104 25.31 10.09 2.80
CA GLU A 104 25.97 8.98 2.11
C GLU A 104 25.33 8.71 0.74
N THR A 105 24.00 8.68 0.69
CA THR A 105 23.25 8.51 -0.56
C THR A 105 23.60 9.61 -1.56
N ARG A 106 23.52 10.88 -1.14
CA ARG A 106 23.90 12.02 -1.99
C ARG A 106 25.36 11.99 -2.41
N TYR A 107 26.25 11.58 -1.50
CA TYR A 107 27.68 11.48 -1.74
C TYR A 107 27.98 10.43 -2.82
N VAL A 108 27.32 9.27 -2.74
CA VAL A 108 27.40 8.17 -3.70
C VAL A 108 26.79 8.57 -5.04
N GLU A 109 25.58 9.13 -5.06
CA GLU A 109 24.92 9.64 -6.28
C GLU A 109 25.78 10.66 -7.03
N SER A 110 26.45 11.57 -6.31
CA SER A 110 27.29 12.60 -6.94
C SER A 110 28.60 12.08 -7.57
N ARG A 111 28.96 10.83 -7.30
CA ARG A 111 30.24 10.21 -7.70
C ARG A 111 30.08 8.91 -8.46
N LEU A 112 28.88 8.37 -8.53
CA LEU A 112 28.54 7.26 -9.42
C LEU A 112 28.52 7.83 -10.84
N ASP A 113 29.44 7.37 -11.66
CA ASP A 113 29.30 7.48 -13.09
C ASP A 113 28.18 6.52 -13.52
N THR A 114 27.10 7.06 -14.06
CA THR A 114 25.94 6.27 -14.51
C THR A 114 26.06 5.86 -15.98
N ASP A 115 27.04 6.41 -16.70
CA ASP A 115 27.27 6.10 -18.11
C ASP A 115 28.19 4.87 -18.20
N VAL A 116 27.60 3.68 -18.06
CA VAL A 116 28.28 2.39 -18.24
C VAL A 116 28.16 1.95 -19.69
N ASP A 117 29.28 1.68 -20.37
CA ASP A 117 29.29 1.22 -21.76
C ASP A 117 29.00 -0.30 -21.85
N ASP A 118 28.29 -0.73 -22.89
CA ASP A 118 27.94 -2.15 -23.10
C ASP A 118 29.17 -3.06 -23.16
N ARG A 119 30.31 -2.52 -23.64
CA ARG A 119 31.59 -3.23 -23.68
C ARG A 119 32.18 -3.46 -22.29
N GLU A 120 32.01 -2.53 -21.37
CA GLU A 120 32.44 -2.66 -19.98
C GLU A 120 31.59 -3.70 -19.24
N VAL A 121 30.28 -3.71 -19.52
CA VAL A 121 29.36 -4.74 -19.00
C VAL A 121 29.78 -6.13 -19.48
N LEU A 122 30.07 -6.29 -20.76
CA LEU A 122 30.49 -7.57 -21.32
C LEU A 122 31.82 -8.03 -20.74
N ALA A 123 32.81 -7.14 -20.64
CA ALA A 123 34.11 -7.43 -20.05
C ALA A 123 33.97 -7.86 -18.57
N TYR A 124 33.15 -7.15 -17.80
CA TYR A 124 32.91 -7.50 -16.40
C TYR A 124 32.21 -8.86 -16.25
N TYR A 125 31.23 -9.16 -17.12
CA TYR A 125 30.55 -10.44 -17.15
C TYR A 125 31.50 -11.60 -17.48
N GLU A 126 32.36 -11.43 -18.49
CA GLU A 126 33.35 -12.43 -18.87
C GLU A 126 34.39 -12.67 -17.76
N ASP A 127 34.89 -11.60 -17.14
CA ASP A 127 35.87 -11.68 -16.03
C ASP A 127 35.28 -12.28 -14.74
N HIS A 128 33.95 -12.21 -14.55
CA HIS A 128 33.27 -12.67 -13.35
C HIS A 128 32.13 -13.66 -13.63
N ALA A 129 32.28 -14.50 -14.66
CA ALA A 129 31.25 -15.47 -15.07
C ALA A 129 30.82 -16.41 -13.92
N GLU A 130 31.72 -16.65 -12.96
CA GLU A 130 31.49 -17.43 -11.75
C GLU A 130 30.38 -16.87 -10.85
N LEU A 131 30.18 -15.54 -10.83
CA LEU A 131 29.14 -14.88 -10.05
C LEU A 131 27.74 -15.05 -10.66
N PHE A 132 27.67 -15.38 -11.94
CA PHE A 132 26.43 -15.46 -12.72
C PHE A 132 25.99 -16.90 -12.99
N THR A 133 26.55 -17.88 -12.28
CA THR A 133 26.12 -19.27 -12.38
C THR A 133 24.76 -19.46 -11.71
N LEU A 134 23.80 -20.07 -12.43
CA LEU A 134 22.53 -20.47 -11.85
C LEU A 134 22.77 -21.63 -10.86
N HIS A 135 22.53 -21.38 -9.58
CA HIS A 135 22.76 -22.37 -8.52
C HIS A 135 21.64 -23.43 -8.46
N ASP A 136 20.48 -23.13 -9.05
CA ASP A 136 19.34 -24.02 -9.10
C ASP A 136 19.27 -24.81 -10.40
N HIS A 137 18.73 -26.03 -10.31
CA HIS A 137 18.49 -26.86 -11.49
C HIS A 137 17.31 -26.30 -12.30
N ALA A 138 17.59 -25.77 -13.48
CA ALA A 138 16.58 -25.45 -14.47
C ALA A 138 16.08 -26.75 -15.14
N VAL A 139 14.82 -27.10 -14.92
CA VAL A 139 14.16 -28.22 -15.60
C VAL A 139 13.19 -27.69 -16.64
N ARG A 140 13.24 -28.26 -17.85
CA ARG A 140 12.22 -28.02 -18.87
C ARG A 140 11.16 -29.11 -18.72
N VAL A 141 9.96 -28.73 -18.33
CA VAL A 141 8.83 -29.65 -18.10
C VAL A 141 7.65 -29.29 -18.98
N LEU A 142 6.98 -30.30 -19.50
CA LEU A 142 5.66 -30.18 -20.10
C LEU A 142 4.62 -30.40 -18.99
N TYR A 143 3.69 -29.47 -18.82
CA TYR A 143 2.62 -29.59 -17.84
C TYR A 143 1.27 -29.22 -18.46
N MET A 144 0.20 -29.76 -17.88
CA MET A 144 -1.17 -29.52 -18.33
C MET A 144 -2.05 -29.19 -17.14
N HIS A 145 -2.95 -28.22 -17.32
CA HIS A 145 -3.96 -27.86 -16.34
C HIS A 145 -5.31 -28.46 -16.75
N LEU A 146 -5.83 -29.38 -15.93
CA LEU A 146 -7.14 -29.99 -16.12
C LEU A 146 -8.18 -29.30 -15.22
N PRO A 147 -9.35 -28.90 -15.74
CA PRO A 147 -10.44 -28.41 -14.92
C PRO A 147 -10.99 -29.54 -14.03
N ASP A 148 -11.40 -29.20 -12.80
CA ASP A 148 -12.03 -30.18 -11.91
C ASP A 148 -13.49 -30.42 -12.34
N PRO A 149 -13.83 -31.62 -12.83
CA PRO A 149 -15.17 -31.91 -13.33
C PRO A 149 -16.21 -31.94 -12.22
N GLU A 150 -15.84 -32.24 -10.97
CA GLU A 150 -16.76 -32.24 -9.83
C GLU A 150 -17.21 -30.82 -9.51
N SER A 151 -16.27 -29.87 -9.40
CA SER A 151 -16.59 -28.46 -9.20
C SER A 151 -17.47 -27.89 -10.32
N SER A 152 -17.22 -28.31 -11.57
CA SER A 152 -17.97 -27.88 -12.75
C SER A 152 -19.40 -28.45 -12.76
N ALA A 153 -19.56 -29.72 -12.38
CA ALA A 153 -20.87 -30.38 -12.27
C ALA A 153 -21.72 -29.75 -11.16
N ILE A 154 -21.11 -29.46 -10.01
CA ILE A 154 -21.78 -28.79 -8.87
C ILE A 154 -22.22 -27.37 -9.26
N ALA A 155 -21.38 -26.61 -9.97
CA ALA A 155 -21.73 -25.27 -10.45
C ALA A 155 -22.92 -25.27 -11.43
N LEU A 156 -23.08 -26.35 -12.21
CA LEU A 156 -24.20 -26.56 -13.13
C LEU A 156 -25.43 -27.22 -12.47
N GLY A 157 -25.36 -27.53 -11.17
CA GLY A 157 -26.44 -28.18 -10.42
C GLY A 157 -26.65 -29.66 -10.76
N ALA A 158 -25.67 -30.31 -11.37
CA ALA A 158 -25.72 -31.73 -11.72
C ALA A 158 -25.10 -32.61 -10.59
N PRO A 159 -25.69 -33.79 -10.28
CA PRO A 159 -25.13 -34.69 -9.28
C PRO A 159 -23.87 -35.39 -9.81
N TRP A 160 -22.77 -35.31 -9.06
CA TRP A 160 -21.55 -36.07 -9.33
C TRP A 160 -21.59 -37.43 -8.62
N THR A 161 -21.51 -38.53 -9.36
CA THR A 161 -21.60 -39.88 -8.79
C THR A 161 -20.26 -40.63 -8.84
N LYS A 162 -20.13 -41.69 -8.04
CA LYS A 162 -18.95 -42.59 -8.06
C LYS A 162 -18.70 -43.25 -9.43
N ARG A 163 -19.70 -43.26 -10.33
CA ARG A 163 -19.52 -43.75 -11.70
C ARG A 163 -18.77 -42.73 -12.55
N ASP A 164 -19.05 -41.45 -12.37
CA ASP A 164 -18.47 -40.34 -13.12
C ASP A 164 -17.01 -40.14 -12.72
N THR A 165 -16.69 -40.24 -11.42
CA THR A 165 -15.31 -40.27 -10.92
C THR A 165 -14.48 -41.36 -11.60
N ARG A 166 -15.03 -42.59 -11.71
CA ARG A 166 -14.33 -43.71 -12.35
C ARG A 166 -14.20 -43.58 -13.86
N ALA A 167 -15.09 -42.83 -14.51
CA ALA A 167 -14.97 -42.53 -15.93
C ALA A 167 -13.86 -41.50 -16.16
N TRP A 168 -13.86 -40.44 -15.35
CA TRP A 168 -12.84 -39.40 -15.35
C TRP A 168 -11.44 -39.95 -15.06
N ASP A 169 -11.29 -40.82 -14.06
CA ASP A 169 -9.99 -41.44 -13.74
C ASP A 169 -9.40 -42.21 -14.93
N LYS A 170 -10.23 -42.88 -15.73
CA LYS A 170 -9.78 -43.60 -16.93
C LYS A 170 -9.29 -42.66 -18.02
N GLU A 171 -9.97 -41.53 -18.21
CA GLU A 171 -9.57 -40.51 -19.18
C GLU A 171 -8.26 -39.85 -18.75
N VAL A 172 -8.12 -39.55 -17.45
CA VAL A 172 -6.88 -39.01 -16.87
C VAL A 172 -5.72 -40.00 -17.02
N ASP A 173 -5.95 -41.29 -16.80
CA ASP A 173 -4.90 -42.31 -17.00
C ASP A 173 -4.50 -42.47 -18.47
N GLN A 174 -5.44 -42.35 -19.39
CA GLN A 174 -5.15 -42.30 -20.82
C GLN A 174 -4.34 -41.05 -21.20
N LEU A 175 -4.66 -39.90 -20.62
CA LEU A 175 -3.92 -38.65 -20.81
C LEU A 175 -2.49 -38.75 -20.26
N LYS A 176 -2.30 -39.35 -19.08
CA LYS A 176 -0.96 -39.63 -18.53
C LYS A 176 -0.13 -40.50 -19.48
N ALA A 177 -0.75 -41.51 -20.10
CA ALA A 177 -0.08 -42.35 -21.09
C ALA A 177 0.36 -41.54 -22.32
N TRP A 178 -0.45 -40.60 -22.78
CA TRP A 178 -0.10 -39.73 -23.92
C TRP A 178 0.98 -38.70 -23.58
N LEU A 179 0.93 -38.12 -22.38
CA LEU A 179 1.95 -37.19 -21.87
C LEU A 179 3.31 -37.88 -21.65
N THR A 180 3.32 -39.15 -21.25
CA THR A 180 4.56 -39.91 -21.07
C THR A 180 5.15 -40.42 -22.38
N ALA A 181 4.32 -40.70 -23.39
CA ALA A 181 4.79 -41.05 -24.73
C ALA A 181 5.35 -39.83 -25.49
N ALA A 182 4.68 -38.67 -25.37
CA ALA A 182 5.06 -37.38 -25.98
C ALA A 182 5.58 -37.48 -27.42
N ASP A 183 4.94 -38.32 -28.25
CA ASP A 183 5.33 -38.57 -29.63
C ASP A 183 4.45 -37.78 -30.61
N SER A 184 4.81 -37.79 -31.89
CA SER A 184 4.08 -37.07 -32.94
C SER A 184 2.64 -37.54 -33.15
N MET A 185 2.26 -38.69 -32.58
CA MET A 185 0.92 -39.27 -32.72
C MET A 185 0.06 -39.00 -31.48
N SER A 186 0.66 -38.95 -30.29
CA SER A 186 -0.02 -38.71 -29.03
C SER A 186 -0.31 -37.22 -28.80
N ILE A 187 0.56 -36.32 -29.28
CA ILE A 187 0.38 -34.86 -29.13
C ILE A 187 -0.90 -34.35 -29.84
N PRO A 188 -1.22 -34.73 -31.09
CA PRO A 188 -2.46 -34.28 -31.74
C PRO A 188 -3.74 -34.83 -31.08
N LEU A 189 -3.67 -36.06 -30.53
CA LEU A 189 -4.79 -36.65 -29.79
C LEU A 189 -5.03 -35.94 -28.46
N LEU A 190 -3.92 -35.58 -27.79
CA LEU A 190 -3.92 -34.80 -26.57
C LEU A 190 -4.50 -33.39 -26.80
N GLU A 191 -4.04 -32.68 -27.83
CA GLU A 191 -4.58 -31.36 -28.22
C GLU A 191 -6.08 -31.40 -28.51
N ARG A 192 -6.52 -32.44 -29.24
CA ARG A 192 -7.95 -32.65 -29.51
C ARG A 192 -8.75 -32.86 -28.23
N TRP A 193 -8.25 -33.71 -27.33
CA TRP A 193 -8.91 -33.97 -26.06
C TRP A 193 -8.98 -32.70 -25.19
N CYS A 194 -7.92 -31.89 -25.17
CA CYS A 194 -7.89 -30.61 -24.47
C CYS A 194 -8.96 -29.62 -24.99
N MET A 195 -9.13 -29.53 -26.30
CA MET A 195 -10.18 -28.70 -26.91
C MET A 195 -11.59 -29.19 -26.54
N GLU A 196 -11.80 -30.50 -26.47
CA GLU A 196 -13.11 -31.09 -26.12
C GLU A 196 -13.47 -30.87 -24.63
N HIS A 197 -12.48 -30.81 -23.74
CA HIS A 197 -12.68 -30.70 -22.28
C HIS A 197 -12.34 -29.32 -21.69
N GLY A 198 -11.99 -28.34 -22.53
CA GLY A 198 -11.61 -27.01 -22.07
C GLY A 198 -10.33 -26.98 -21.23
N ALA A 199 -9.45 -27.96 -21.41
CA ALA A 199 -8.16 -28.03 -20.71
C ALA A 199 -7.13 -27.15 -21.42
N VAL A 200 -6.27 -26.48 -20.65
CA VAL A 200 -5.21 -25.61 -21.19
C VAL A 200 -3.87 -26.33 -21.03
N HIS A 201 -3.20 -26.57 -22.15
CA HIS A 201 -1.82 -27.02 -22.18
C HIS A 201 -0.87 -25.84 -22.40
N HIS A 202 0.31 -25.88 -21.77
CA HIS A 202 1.41 -24.98 -22.06
C HIS A 202 2.61 -25.83 -22.45
N VAL A 203 3.09 -25.63 -23.69
CA VAL A 203 4.28 -26.28 -24.25
C VAL A 203 5.52 -25.47 -23.93
#